data_AF-A0A3S0BPY1-F1
#
_entry.id   AF-A0A3S0BPY1-F1
#
_cell.length_a   1.000
_cell.length_b   1.000
_cell.length_c   1.000
_cell.angle_alpha   90.00
_cell.angle_beta   90.00
_cell.angle_gamma   90.00
#
_symmetry.space_group_name_H-M   'P 1'
#
loop_
_entity.id
_entity.type
_entity.pdbx_description
1 polymer ?
#
loop_
_entity_poly.entity_id
_entity_poly.type
_entity_poly.pdbx_seq_one_letter_code
_entity_poly.pdbx_strand_id
1 'polypeptide(L)'
;MKKRQILFLTAIIVFITSCTKKITEPNQIGEQAFEILKKDITKMDKDTYSNYLLSINEAKNLGNSEEYLKEILDNQNEIIVKNNEEKIEWNKIEYLDFKYKTKSKGVGETIRGVLAYKFETKVYETKVFAVWIDDEYRIVNIVGIYPKNN
;
A
#
# COMPACT_ATOMS: atom_id res chain seq x y z
N MET A 1 -14.60 -3.01 61.34
CA MET A 1 -13.59 -3.23 60.28
C MET A 1 -14.30 -3.70 59.01
N LYS A 2 -14.55 -2.80 58.04
CA LYS A 2 -15.21 -3.15 56.76
C LYS A 2 -14.12 -3.36 55.70
N LYS A 3 -13.94 -4.62 55.26
CA LYS A 3 -13.03 -5.00 54.18
C LYS A 3 -13.56 -4.43 52.86
N ARG A 4 -12.87 -3.45 52.28
CA ARG A 4 -13.13 -2.96 50.92
C ARG A 4 -12.36 -3.87 49.96
N GLN A 5 -13.09 -4.72 49.24
CA GLN A 5 -12.53 -5.46 48.10
C GLN A 5 -12.30 -4.46 46.97
N ILE A 6 -11.04 -4.27 46.60
CA ILE A 6 -10.66 -3.51 45.40
C ILE A 6 -10.82 -4.48 44.23
N LEU A 7 -11.85 -4.21 43.43
CA LEU A 7 -12.16 -4.92 42.19
C LEU A 7 -11.04 -4.60 41.17
N PHE A 8 -10.25 -5.61 40.81
CA PHE A 8 -9.32 -5.54 39.69
C PHE A 8 -10.14 -5.40 38.40
N LEU A 9 -10.19 -4.18 37.84
CA LEU A 9 -10.70 -3.95 36.50
C LEU A 9 -9.61 -4.43 35.52
N THR A 10 -9.69 -5.67 35.09
CA THR A 10 -8.87 -6.19 34.00
C THR A 10 -9.29 -5.48 32.72
N ALA A 11 -8.47 -4.53 32.26
CA ALA A 11 -8.56 -3.99 30.92
C ALA A 11 -8.33 -5.14 29.93
N ILE A 12 -9.41 -5.72 29.43
CA ILE A 12 -9.38 -6.61 28.27
C ILE A 12 -8.98 -5.72 27.11
N ILE A 13 -7.69 -5.71 26.79
CA ILE A 13 -7.18 -5.22 25.51
C ILE A 13 -7.71 -6.20 24.48
N VAL A 14 -8.89 -5.90 23.93
CA VAL A 14 -9.41 -6.58 22.75
C VAL A 14 -8.44 -6.21 21.63
N PHE A 15 -7.47 -7.10 21.37
CA PHE A 15 -6.79 -7.16 20.09
C PHE A 15 -7.88 -7.44 19.05
N ILE A 16 -8.40 -6.37 18.45
CA ILE A 16 -9.17 -6.45 17.22
C ILE A 16 -8.20 -7.04 16.21
N THR A 17 -8.31 -8.35 15.99
CA THR A 17 -7.75 -8.99 14.81
C THR A 17 -8.41 -8.30 13.63
N SER A 18 -7.70 -7.33 13.05
CA SER A 18 -8.12 -6.64 11.85
C SER A 18 -8.31 -7.73 10.81
N CYS A 19 -9.57 -8.10 10.58
CA CYS A 19 -9.96 -8.92 9.45
C CYS A 19 -9.71 -8.01 8.25
N THR A 20 -8.48 -8.03 7.74
CA THR A 20 -8.09 -7.26 6.57
C THR A 20 -9.01 -7.73 5.46
N LYS A 21 -9.95 -6.86 5.06
CA LYS A 21 -10.96 -7.20 4.06
C LYS A 21 -10.23 -7.64 2.79
N LYS A 22 -10.51 -8.86 2.33
CA LYS A 22 -10.01 -9.34 1.04
C LYS A 22 -10.34 -8.31 -0.05
N ILE A 23 -9.38 -8.05 -0.92
CA ILE A 23 -9.53 -7.06 -1.99
C ILE A 23 -10.00 -7.81 -3.21
N THR A 24 -11.29 -7.73 -3.50
CA THR A 24 -11.90 -8.50 -4.59
C THR A 24 -12.31 -7.63 -5.77
N GLU A 25 -12.28 -6.30 -5.60
CA GLU A 25 -12.65 -5.35 -6.64
C GLU A 25 -11.48 -4.44 -7.00
N PRO A 26 -11.27 -4.12 -8.29
CA PRO A 26 -10.16 -3.26 -8.74
C PRO A 26 -10.07 -1.90 -8.04
N ASN A 27 -11.21 -1.27 -7.73
CA ASN A 27 -11.24 0.05 -7.09
C ASN A 27 -10.64 0.04 -5.68
N GLN A 28 -10.80 -1.08 -4.96
CA GLN A 28 -10.27 -1.25 -3.60
C GLN A 28 -8.73 -1.25 -3.57
N ILE A 29 -8.07 -1.54 -4.70
CA ILE A 29 -6.61 -1.47 -4.83
C ILE A 29 -6.13 -0.03 -4.72
N GLY A 30 -6.84 0.90 -5.35
CA GLY A 30 -6.54 2.33 -5.26
C GLY A 30 -6.64 2.83 -3.81
N GLU A 31 -7.69 2.44 -3.10
CA GLU A 31 -7.89 2.77 -1.68
C GLU A 31 -6.78 2.18 -0.81
N GLN A 32 -6.41 0.91 -1.00
CA GLN A 32 -5.33 0.28 -0.25
C GLN A 32 -3.98 0.96 -0.53
N ALA A 33 -3.66 1.22 -1.80
CA ALA A 33 -2.42 1.92 -2.17
C ALA A 33 -2.36 3.32 -1.55
N PHE A 34 -3.48 4.04 -1.54
CA PHE A 34 -3.57 5.35 -0.90
C PHE A 34 -3.32 5.28 0.62
N GLU A 35 -3.90 4.31 1.31
CA GLU A 35 -3.65 4.10 2.74
C GLU A 35 -2.20 3.67 3.04
N ILE A 36 -1.55 2.95 2.14
CA ILE A 36 -0.10 2.67 2.23
C ILE A 36 0.70 3.97 2.13
N LEU A 37 0.41 4.82 1.13
CA LEU A 37 1.08 6.12 0.98
C LEU A 37 0.93 6.98 2.24
N LYS A 38 -0.29 7.07 2.80
CA LYS A 38 -0.59 7.88 3.99
C LYS A 38 0.17 7.47 5.25
N LYS A 39 0.64 6.23 5.33
CA LYS A 39 1.50 5.75 6.42
C LYS A 39 2.94 6.24 6.33
N ASP A 40 3.22 7.19 5.43
CA ASP A 40 4.52 7.77 5.18
C ASP A 40 5.52 6.72 4.69
N ILE A 41 5.28 6.26 3.45
CA ILE A 41 6.12 5.30 2.72
C ILE A 41 7.62 5.66 2.74
N THR A 42 7.94 6.96 2.87
CA THR A 42 9.34 7.44 2.86
C THR A 42 10.06 7.26 4.19
N LYS A 43 9.34 6.95 5.27
CA LYS A 43 9.90 6.64 6.59
C LYS A 43 9.88 5.15 6.91
N MET A 44 9.29 4.32 6.06
CA MET A 44 9.27 2.87 6.25
C MET A 44 10.64 2.28 5.96
N ASP A 45 11.12 1.41 6.84
CA ASP A 45 12.22 0.52 6.50
C ASP A 45 11.80 -0.51 5.43
N LYS A 46 12.79 -1.21 4.88
CA LYS A 46 12.64 -2.14 3.76
C LYS A 46 11.68 -3.29 4.08
N ASP A 47 11.74 -3.83 5.29
CA ASP A 47 10.92 -4.96 5.71
C ASP A 47 9.48 -4.51 5.91
N THR A 48 9.28 -3.37 6.55
CA THR A 48 7.97 -2.74 6.75
C THR A 48 7.30 -2.42 5.42
N TYR A 49 8.05 -1.83 4.47
CA TYR A 49 7.51 -1.50 3.15
C TYR A 49 7.12 -2.75 2.35
N SER A 50 8.02 -3.75 2.28
CA SER A 50 7.76 -4.98 1.52
C SER A 50 6.58 -5.78 2.06
N ASN A 51 6.29 -5.70 3.36
CA ASN A 51 5.13 -6.35 3.98
C ASN A 51 3.76 -5.75 3.56
N TYR A 52 3.73 -4.57 2.94
CA TYR A 52 2.51 -4.00 2.36
C TYR A 52 2.20 -4.49 0.95
N LEU A 53 3.17 -5.15 0.32
CA LEU A 53 3.09 -5.64 -1.05
C LEU A 53 2.92 -7.16 -1.05
N LEU A 54 2.86 -7.76 -2.24
CA LEU A 54 2.91 -9.20 -2.41
C LEU A 54 4.15 -9.74 -1.70
N SER A 55 3.97 -10.72 -0.81
CA SER A 55 5.07 -11.21 0.00
C SER A 55 6.13 -11.85 -0.88
N ILE A 56 7.39 -11.80 -0.44
CA ILE A 56 8.51 -12.43 -1.15
C ILE A 56 8.25 -13.93 -1.35
N ASN A 57 7.60 -14.60 -0.39
CA ASN A 57 7.27 -16.01 -0.51
C ASN A 57 6.20 -16.29 -1.56
N GLU A 58 5.17 -15.45 -1.68
CA GLU A 58 4.20 -15.54 -2.77
C GLU A 58 4.87 -15.20 -4.12
N ALA A 59 5.76 -14.21 -4.14
CA ALA A 59 6.51 -13.80 -5.33
C ALA A 59 7.49 -14.88 -5.83
N LYS A 60 8.03 -15.75 -4.96
CA LYS A 60 8.83 -16.93 -5.37
C LYS A 60 8.06 -17.85 -6.31
N ASN A 61 6.74 -17.96 -6.12
CA ASN A 61 5.89 -18.76 -7.00
C ASN A 61 5.65 -18.09 -8.36
N LEU A 62 5.96 -16.79 -8.49
CA LEU A 62 5.84 -16.01 -9.72
C LEU A 62 7.17 -15.85 -10.47
N GLY A 63 8.31 -16.21 -9.86
CA GLY A 63 9.63 -16.12 -10.50
C GLY A 63 10.77 -15.80 -9.53
N ASN A 64 11.70 -14.94 -9.96
CA ASN A 64 12.90 -14.59 -9.20
C ASN A 64 12.59 -13.59 -8.08
N SER A 65 12.46 -14.09 -6.85
CA SER A 65 12.11 -13.29 -5.68
C SER A 65 13.16 -12.25 -5.28
N GLU A 66 14.44 -12.47 -5.59
CA GLU A 66 15.50 -11.49 -5.32
C GLU A 66 15.39 -10.28 -6.25
N GLU A 67 15.13 -10.54 -7.54
CA GLU A 67 14.88 -9.50 -8.53
C GLU A 67 13.62 -8.69 -8.19
N TYR A 68 12.56 -9.37 -7.78
CA TYR A 68 11.34 -8.72 -7.29
C TYR A 68 11.60 -7.82 -6.08
N LEU A 69 12.30 -8.32 -5.05
CA LEU A 69 12.63 -7.53 -3.87
C LEU A 69 13.47 -6.31 -4.25
N LYS A 70 14.46 -6.49 -5.12
CA LYS A 70 15.28 -5.37 -5.63
C LYS A 70 14.40 -4.34 -6.33
N GLU A 71 13.51 -4.77 -7.21
CA GLU A 71 12.62 -3.88 -7.97
C GLU A 71 11.73 -3.05 -7.03
N ILE A 72 11.05 -3.66 -6.06
CA ILE A 72 10.16 -2.89 -5.16
C ILE A 72 10.95 -1.88 -4.32
N LEU A 73 12.17 -2.21 -3.88
CA LEU A 73 13.01 -1.31 -3.09
C LEU A 73 13.59 -0.18 -3.93
N ASP A 74 13.96 -0.44 -5.18
CA ASP A 74 14.38 0.60 -6.12
C ASP A 74 13.22 1.60 -6.36
N ASN A 75 11.98 1.10 -6.53
CA ASN A 75 10.80 1.95 -6.65
C ASN A 75 10.49 2.76 -5.38
N GLN A 76 10.70 2.17 -4.19
CA GLN A 76 10.60 2.92 -2.93
C GLN A 76 11.61 4.08 -2.90
N ASN A 77 12.85 3.82 -3.32
CA ASN A 77 13.89 4.84 -3.37
C ASN A 77 13.55 5.96 -4.36
N GLU A 78 12.97 5.64 -5.53
CA GLU A 78 12.49 6.65 -6.46
C GLU A 78 11.41 7.55 -5.83
N ILE A 79 10.47 6.95 -5.08
CA ILE A 79 9.45 7.69 -4.33
C ILE A 79 10.11 8.59 -3.27
N ILE A 80 11.11 8.10 -2.53
CA ILE A 80 11.84 8.88 -1.52
C ILE A 80 12.56 10.07 -2.16
N VAL A 81 13.31 9.84 -3.24
CA VAL A 81 14.03 10.89 -3.96
C VAL A 81 13.06 11.95 -4.45
N LYS A 82 11.97 11.55 -5.08
CA LYS A 82 10.98 12.49 -5.60
C LYS A 82 10.22 13.22 -4.49
N ASN A 83 9.95 12.57 -3.37
CA ASN A 83 9.37 13.22 -2.20
C ASN A 83 10.28 14.29 -1.60
N ASN A 84 11.60 14.11 -1.64
CA ASN A 84 12.54 15.14 -1.17
C ASN A 84 12.49 16.41 -2.04
N GLU A 85 12.19 16.27 -3.33
CA GLU A 85 11.99 17.40 -4.25
C GLU A 85 10.64 18.10 -4.02
N GLU A 86 9.56 17.31 -3.94
CA GLU A 86 8.18 17.82 -3.88
C GLU A 86 7.73 18.18 -2.46
N LYS A 87 8.41 17.65 -1.44
CA LYS A 87 8.13 17.83 -0.01
C LYS A 87 6.69 17.47 0.37
N ILE A 88 6.20 16.33 -0.10
CA ILE A 88 4.82 15.89 0.16
C ILE A 88 4.72 15.41 1.62
N GLU A 89 3.75 15.98 2.35
CA GLU A 89 3.35 15.48 3.65
C GLU A 89 2.29 14.39 3.47
N TRP A 90 2.73 13.13 3.46
CA TRP A 90 1.90 11.97 3.14
C TRP A 90 0.62 11.84 3.97
N ASN A 91 0.60 12.31 5.22
CA ASN A 91 -0.60 12.28 6.06
C ASN A 91 -1.64 13.35 5.71
N LYS A 92 -1.30 14.32 4.84
CA LYS A 92 -2.16 15.43 4.40
C LYS A 92 -2.66 15.28 2.95
N ILE A 93 -2.30 14.20 2.26
CA ILE A 93 -2.77 13.99 0.89
C ILE A 93 -4.27 13.68 0.86
N GLU A 94 -4.92 14.06 -0.24
CA GLU A 94 -6.34 13.80 -0.49
C GLU A 94 -6.49 12.83 -1.67
N TYR A 95 -7.31 11.79 -1.52
CA TYR A 95 -7.61 10.86 -2.60
C TYR A 95 -8.43 11.58 -3.67
N LEU A 96 -8.09 11.39 -4.95
CA LEU A 96 -8.88 11.95 -6.06
C LEU A 96 -9.57 10.86 -6.87
N ASP A 97 -8.80 9.95 -7.46
CA ASP A 97 -9.32 8.95 -8.41
C ASP A 97 -8.34 7.78 -8.56
N PHE A 98 -8.84 6.62 -8.97
CA PHE A 98 -8.03 5.48 -9.35
C PHE A 98 -8.49 4.93 -10.69
N LYS A 99 -7.69 5.17 -11.73
CA LYS A 99 -7.95 4.67 -13.08
C LYS A 99 -7.14 3.42 -13.32
N TYR A 100 -7.76 2.37 -13.85
CA TYR A 100 -7.07 1.11 -14.06
C TYR A 100 -7.37 0.47 -15.40
N LYS A 101 -6.47 -0.42 -15.80
CA LYS A 101 -6.67 -1.37 -16.88
C LYS A 101 -6.41 -2.78 -16.35
N THR A 102 -7.34 -3.69 -16.61
CA THR A 102 -7.15 -5.12 -16.37
C THR A 102 -6.48 -5.76 -17.58
N LYS A 103 -5.60 -6.73 -17.33
CA LYS A 103 -5.04 -7.62 -18.35
C LYS A 103 -5.13 -9.04 -17.83
N SER A 104 -5.83 -9.89 -18.55
CA SER A 104 -5.82 -11.34 -18.32
C SER A 104 -4.87 -12.00 -19.31
N LYS A 105 -3.85 -12.69 -18.82
CA LYS A 105 -2.96 -13.54 -19.63
C LYS A 105 -2.47 -14.72 -18.78
N GLY A 106 -2.92 -15.93 -19.11
CA GLY A 106 -2.33 -17.22 -18.68
C GLY A 106 -2.29 -17.50 -17.17
N VAL A 107 -1.50 -16.72 -16.43
CA VAL A 107 -1.12 -16.87 -15.01
C VAL A 107 -2.01 -16.10 -14.03
N GLY A 108 -2.98 -15.31 -14.51
CA GLY A 108 -3.93 -14.59 -13.66
C GLY A 108 -4.38 -13.26 -14.24
N GLU A 109 -5.28 -12.58 -13.53
CA GLU A 109 -5.65 -11.21 -13.83
C GLU A 109 -4.65 -10.24 -13.21
N THR A 110 -4.19 -9.26 -13.99
CA THR A 110 -3.27 -8.22 -13.53
C THR A 110 -3.92 -6.85 -13.70
N ILE A 111 -3.66 -5.95 -12.76
CA ILE A 111 -4.12 -4.57 -12.78
C ILE A 111 -2.93 -3.64 -12.92
N ARG A 112 -3.08 -2.70 -13.85
CA ARG A 112 -2.21 -1.54 -14.00
C ARG A 112 -3.04 -0.29 -13.73
N GLY A 113 -2.86 0.26 -12.55
CA GLY A 113 -3.58 1.41 -12.03
C GLY A 113 -2.74 2.68 -12.01
N VAL A 114 -3.43 3.80 -12.04
CA VAL A 114 -2.91 5.14 -11.75
C VAL A 114 -3.76 5.71 -10.63
N LEU A 115 -3.14 5.88 -9.47
CA LEU A 115 -3.74 6.53 -8.32
C LEU A 115 -3.42 8.03 -8.39
N ALA A 116 -4.45 8.85 -8.52
CA ALA A 116 -4.37 10.30 -8.45
C ALA A 116 -4.70 10.77 -7.03
N TYR A 117 -3.87 11.67 -6.52
CA TYR A 117 -4.05 12.29 -5.22
C TYR A 117 -3.60 13.76 -5.26
N LYS A 118 -4.07 14.54 -4.30
CA LYS A 118 -3.75 15.95 -4.17
C LYS A 118 -2.90 16.19 -2.94
N PHE A 119 -1.95 17.11 -3.05
CA PHE A 119 -1.29 17.71 -1.90
C PHE A 119 -1.26 19.22 -2.12
N GLU A 120 -1.80 19.96 -1.15
CA GLU A 120 -2.04 21.41 -1.26
C GLU A 120 -2.85 21.78 -2.52
N THR A 121 -2.21 22.39 -3.51
CA THR A 121 -2.80 22.82 -4.78
C THR A 121 -2.38 21.95 -5.96
N LYS A 122 -1.43 21.03 -5.76
CA LYS A 122 -0.86 20.19 -6.81
C LYS A 122 -1.53 18.81 -6.84
N VAL A 123 -1.67 18.27 -8.05
CA VAL A 123 -2.14 16.91 -8.28
C VAL A 123 -0.94 16.04 -8.63
N TYR A 124 -0.89 14.86 -8.04
CA TYR A 124 0.13 13.86 -8.25
C TYR A 124 -0.50 12.55 -8.68
N GLU A 125 0.24 11.77 -9.45
CA GLU A 125 -0.12 10.43 -9.86
C GLU A 125 0.97 9.46 -9.41
N THR A 126 0.59 8.27 -8.93
CA THR A 126 1.49 7.12 -8.77
C THR A 126 0.93 5.94 -9.53
N LYS A 127 1.79 5.05 -10.01
CA LYS A 127 1.35 3.81 -10.66
C LYS A 127 1.24 2.71 -9.63
N VAL A 128 0.16 1.95 -9.70
CA VAL A 128 -0.08 0.80 -8.81
C VAL A 128 -0.23 -0.45 -9.65
N PHE A 129 0.55 -1.47 -9.34
CA PHE A 129 0.49 -2.78 -10.00
C PHE A 129 -0.06 -3.79 -9.02
N ALA A 130 -1.00 -4.62 -9.48
CA ALA A 130 -1.59 -5.66 -8.66
C ALA A 130 -1.87 -6.92 -9.48
N VAL A 131 -1.98 -8.04 -8.79
CA VAL A 131 -2.23 -9.38 -9.35
C VAL A 131 -3.34 -10.07 -8.57
N TRP A 132 -4.18 -10.83 -9.26
CA TRP A 132 -5.19 -11.70 -8.67
C TRP A 132 -4.57 -13.05 -8.30
N ILE A 133 -4.54 -13.38 -7.00
CA ILE A 133 -3.98 -14.61 -6.44
C ILE A 133 -4.89 -15.06 -5.29
N ASP A 134 -5.21 -16.35 -5.20
CA ASP A 134 -5.95 -16.95 -4.09
C ASP A 134 -7.26 -16.21 -3.71
N ASP A 135 -8.03 -15.87 -4.75
CA ASP A 135 -9.33 -15.17 -4.69
C ASP A 135 -9.29 -13.71 -4.21
N GLU A 136 -8.15 -13.03 -4.39
CA GLU A 136 -8.02 -11.61 -4.08
C GLU A 136 -6.89 -10.93 -4.85
N TYR A 137 -6.98 -9.61 -4.97
CA TYR A 137 -5.89 -8.78 -5.48
C TYR A 137 -4.82 -8.54 -4.40
N ARG A 138 -3.57 -8.58 -4.85
CA ARG A 138 -2.37 -8.22 -4.10
C ARG A 138 -1.65 -7.11 -4.83
N ILE A 139 -1.34 -6.00 -4.14
CA ILE A 139 -0.47 -4.97 -4.70
C ILE A 139 0.94 -5.55 -4.81
N VAL A 140 1.48 -5.56 -6.02
CA VAL A 140 2.85 -6.01 -6.31
C VAL A 140 3.82 -4.85 -6.22
N ASN A 141 3.41 -3.65 -6.65
CA ASN A 141 4.33 -2.53 -6.71
C ASN A 141 3.59 -1.18 -6.71
N ILE A 142 4.21 -0.17 -6.10
CA ILE A 142 3.81 1.24 -6.15
C ILE A 142 5.00 2.01 -6.71
N VAL A 143 4.78 2.75 -7.79
CA VAL A 143 5.88 3.28 -8.61
C VAL A 143 5.74 4.77 -8.80
N GLY A 144 6.76 5.48 -8.30
CA GLY A 144 7.03 6.88 -8.58
C GLY A 144 6.01 7.87 -8.04
N ILE A 145 6.34 9.14 -8.20
CA ILE A 145 5.49 10.30 -7.94
C ILE A 145 5.57 11.19 -9.18
N TYR A 146 4.44 11.41 -9.84
CA TYR A 146 4.38 12.17 -11.08
C TYR A 146 3.50 13.40 -10.87
N PRO A 147 4.08 14.62 -10.77
CA PRO A 147 3.29 15.84 -10.78
C PRO A 147 2.49 15.94 -12.08
N LYS A 148 1.18 16.18 -11.97
CA LYS A 148 0.33 16.42 -13.12
C LYS A 148 0.39 17.90 -13.46
N ASN A 149 1.09 18.23 -14.55
CA ASN A 149 1.02 19.58 -15.10
C ASN A 149 -0.39 19.78 -15.67
N ASN A 150 -1.10 20.80 -15.18
CA ASN A 150 -2.35 21.27 -15.77
C ASN A 150 -2.11 21.87 -17.16
#